data_AF-A0A8J2PI33-F1
#
_entry.id   AF-A0A8J2PI33-F1
#
_cell.length_a   1.000
_cell.length_b   1.000
_cell.length_c   1.000
_cell.angle_alpha   90.00
_cell.angle_beta   90.00
_cell.angle_gamma   90.00
#
_symmetry.space_group_name_H-M   'P 1'
#
loop_
_entity.id
_entity.type
_entity.pdbx_description
1 polymer ?
#
loop_
_entity_poly.entity_id
_entity_poly.type
_entity_poly.pdbx_seq_one_letter_code
_entity_poly.pdbx_strand_id
1 'polypeptide(L)'
;MGIPMYGQSFVLKERGSTHVGTEANGPGEPGEYTQQPGMLAYYEICNKVRQGGWTVVRDRTASWGPIAYESKSLQWVGYDDPDFVARKARFVRQKNYGGAFVWTMDLDDFNNDCCGGAQPLLRTIASELLNIPFNTRQQDCTPPPPPVLPPAPSVSTT
;
A
#
# COMPACT_ATOMS: atom_id res chain seq x y z
N MET A 1 8.92 -4.76 -13.62
CA MET A 1 7.61 -5.24 -13.13
C MET A 1 6.93 -4.13 -12.37
N GLY A 2 5.69 -3.77 -12.71
CA GLY A 2 4.92 -2.79 -11.96
C GLY A 2 4.42 -3.35 -10.62
N ILE A 3 4.59 -2.59 -9.55
CA ILE A 3 4.06 -2.88 -8.21
C ILE A 3 3.23 -1.66 -7.77
N PRO A 4 1.90 -1.81 -7.56
CA PRO A 4 1.06 -0.72 -7.11
C PRO A 4 1.27 -0.44 -5.61
N MET A 5 1.31 0.83 -5.25
CA MET A 5 1.34 1.34 -3.87
C MET A 5 -0.07 1.75 -3.42
N TYR A 6 -1.10 1.13 -4.00
CA TYR A 6 -2.51 1.41 -3.78
C TYR A 6 -3.33 0.14 -3.97
N GLY A 7 -4.60 0.19 -3.58
CA GLY A 7 -5.58 -0.87 -3.81
C GLY A 7 -6.75 -0.39 -4.65
N GLN A 8 -7.39 -1.34 -5.33
CA GLN A 8 -8.67 -1.13 -6.01
C GLN A 8 -9.81 -1.52 -5.06
N SER A 9 -10.75 -0.61 -4.86
CA SER A 9 -11.84 -0.75 -3.89
C SER A 9 -13.20 -0.88 -4.57
N PHE A 10 -14.11 -1.58 -3.90
CA PHE A 10 -15.45 -1.89 -4.38
C PHE A 10 -16.46 -1.82 -3.24
N VAL A 11 -17.71 -1.51 -3.58
CA VAL A 11 -18.86 -1.74 -2.69
C VAL A 11 -19.46 -3.10 -3.00
N LEU A 12 -19.41 -4.03 -2.06
CA LEU A 12 -19.97 -5.36 -2.18
C LEU A 12 -21.50 -5.30 -2.31
N LYS A 13 -22.07 -6.22 -3.10
CA LYS A 13 -23.53 -6.30 -3.27
C LYS A 13 -24.23 -6.90 -2.04
N GLU A 14 -23.61 -7.92 -1.44
CA GLU A 14 -24.19 -8.67 -0.33
C GLU A 14 -23.23 -8.75 0.86
N ARG A 15 -23.79 -8.70 2.07
CA ARG A 15 -23.02 -8.89 3.30
C ARG A 15 -22.59 -10.36 3.41
N GLY A 16 -21.33 -10.58 3.80
CA GLY A 16 -20.79 -11.91 4.07
C GLY A 16 -20.12 -12.58 2.88
N SER A 17 -20.36 -12.13 1.64
CA SER A 17 -19.63 -12.59 0.46
C SER A 17 -18.43 -11.68 0.18
N THR A 18 -17.27 -12.02 0.74
CA THR A 18 -16.06 -11.16 0.79
C THR A 18 -14.86 -11.73 0.02
N HIS A 19 -15.03 -12.89 -0.61
CA HIS A 19 -13.99 -13.55 -1.38
C HIS A 19 -13.78 -12.86 -2.74
N VAL A 20 -12.60 -13.04 -3.32
CA VAL A 20 -12.29 -12.55 -4.68
C VAL A 20 -13.29 -13.15 -5.67
N GLY A 21 -13.87 -12.30 -6.52
CA GLY A 21 -14.87 -12.70 -7.52
C GLY A 21 -16.33 -12.55 -7.07
N THR A 22 -16.58 -12.14 -5.82
CA THR A 22 -17.92 -11.76 -5.34
C THR A 22 -18.49 -10.56 -6.11
N GLU A 23 -19.82 -10.46 -6.18
CA GLU A 23 -20.51 -9.35 -6.86
C GLU A 23 -20.33 -8.01 -6.14
N ALA A 24 -20.11 -6.95 -6.92
CA ALA A 24 -20.00 -5.58 -6.45
C ALA A 24 -21.04 -4.68 -7.14
N ASN A 25 -21.57 -3.70 -6.40
CA ASN A 25 -22.50 -2.70 -6.90
C ASN A 25 -21.79 -1.52 -7.60
N GLY A 26 -20.48 -1.37 -7.40
CA GLY A 26 -19.73 -0.26 -7.97
C GLY A 26 -18.35 -0.05 -7.32
N PRO A 27 -17.68 1.05 -7.69
CA PRO A 27 -16.41 1.45 -7.10
C PRO A 27 -16.59 1.75 -5.61
N GLY A 28 -15.59 1.42 -4.80
CA GLY A 28 -15.57 1.74 -3.37
C GLY A 28 -15.59 3.25 -3.13
N GLU A 29 -15.94 3.63 -1.90
CA GLU A 29 -15.97 5.04 -1.50
C GLU A 29 -14.56 5.65 -1.63
N PRO A 30 -14.46 6.93 -2.05
CA PRO A 30 -13.18 7.61 -2.18
C PRO A 30 -12.46 7.70 -0.82
N GLY A 31 -11.14 7.58 -0.87
CA GLY A 31 -10.28 7.87 0.28
C GLY A 31 -10.36 9.34 0.69
N GLU A 32 -10.03 9.62 1.95
CA GLU A 32 -10.01 10.99 2.49
C GLU A 32 -8.99 11.87 1.76
N TYR A 33 -7.86 11.27 1.37
CA TYR A 33 -6.74 11.98 0.76
C TYR A 33 -6.71 11.80 -0.75
N THR A 34 -6.90 10.56 -1.24
CA THR A 34 -6.87 10.28 -2.67
C THR A 34 -8.10 10.82 -3.41
N GLN A 35 -9.24 10.94 -2.73
CA GLN A 35 -10.50 11.49 -3.25
C GLN A 35 -10.97 10.86 -4.58
N GLN A 36 -10.55 9.62 -4.85
CA GLN A 36 -10.87 8.91 -6.08
C GLN A 36 -11.73 7.67 -5.78
N PRO A 37 -13.00 7.62 -6.25
CA PRO A 37 -13.82 6.43 -6.09
C PRO A 37 -13.16 5.19 -6.71
N GLY A 38 -13.21 4.08 -5.98
CA GLY A 38 -12.62 2.81 -6.39
C GLY A 38 -11.12 2.68 -6.15
N MET A 39 -10.48 3.68 -5.55
CA MET A 39 -9.04 3.64 -5.24
C MET A 39 -8.78 4.06 -3.81
N LEU A 40 -7.84 3.36 -3.14
CA LEU A 40 -7.31 3.77 -1.85
C LEU A 40 -5.78 3.66 -1.88
N ALA A 41 -5.07 4.68 -1.38
CA ALA A 41 -3.63 4.59 -1.19
C ALA A 41 -3.27 3.52 -0.15
N TYR A 42 -2.04 3.00 -0.17
CA TYR A 42 -1.61 2.04 0.84
C TYR A 42 -1.72 2.61 2.26
N TYR A 43 -1.33 3.88 2.46
CA TYR A 43 -1.47 4.54 3.77
C TYR A 43 -2.93 4.64 4.24
N GLU A 44 -3.90 4.83 3.34
CA GLU A 44 -5.31 4.83 3.68
C GLU A 44 -5.80 3.44 4.09
N ILE A 45 -5.35 2.40 3.38
CA ILE A 45 -5.72 1.00 3.65
C ILE A 45 -5.13 0.55 4.99
N CYS A 46 -3.82 0.72 5.21
CA CYS A 46 -3.18 0.25 6.42
C CYS A 46 -3.68 1.01 7.67
N ASN A 47 -4.03 2.31 7.54
CA ASN A 47 -4.63 3.06 8.63
C ASN A 47 -6.03 2.52 8.98
N LYS A 48 -6.89 2.26 7.98
CA LYS A 48 -8.22 1.65 8.19
C LYS A 48 -8.14 0.27 8.84
N VAL A 49 -7.15 -0.54 8.46
CA VAL A 49 -6.87 -1.85 9.09
C VAL A 49 -6.39 -1.66 10.53
N ARG A 50 -5.46 -0.75 10.78
CA ARG A 50 -4.89 -0.48 12.11
C ARG A 50 -5.93 0.03 13.11
N GLN A 51 -6.89 0.84 12.66
CA GLN A 51 -7.98 1.35 13.49
C GLN A 51 -9.00 0.27 13.91
N GLY A 52 -8.89 -0.96 13.39
CA GLY A 52 -9.66 -2.11 13.86
C GLY A 52 -11.05 -2.27 13.23
N GLY A 53 -11.37 -1.49 12.19
CA GLY A 53 -12.65 -1.60 11.46
C GLY A 53 -12.62 -2.61 10.31
N TRP A 54 -11.44 -2.92 9.77
CA TRP A 54 -11.29 -3.72 8.56
C TRP A 54 -10.66 -5.09 8.85
N THR A 55 -11.23 -6.13 8.25
CA THR A 55 -10.71 -7.50 8.33
C THR A 55 -9.82 -7.77 7.13
N VAL A 56 -8.59 -8.21 7.36
CA VAL A 56 -7.65 -8.59 6.30
C VAL A 56 -7.68 -10.10 6.09
N VAL A 57 -7.80 -10.52 4.83
CA VAL A 57 -7.67 -11.92 4.42
C VAL A 57 -6.42 -12.07 3.56
N ARG A 58 -5.59 -13.05 3.95
CA ARG A 58 -4.34 -13.39 3.25
C ARG A 58 -4.38 -14.84 2.82
N ASP A 59 -4.27 -15.07 1.52
CA ASP A 59 -3.99 -16.39 0.97
C ASP A 59 -2.55 -16.42 0.45
N ARG A 60 -1.68 -17.15 1.15
CA ARG A 60 -0.27 -17.28 0.76
C ARG A 60 -0.06 -18.17 -0.46
N THR A 61 -1.06 -18.98 -0.82
CA THR A 61 -1.03 -19.84 -2.00
C THR A 61 -1.56 -19.13 -3.25
N ALA A 62 -2.37 -18.09 -3.05
CA ALA A 62 -2.90 -17.27 -4.12
C ALA A 62 -1.80 -16.53 -4.91
N SER A 63 -2.11 -16.30 -6.19
CA SER A 63 -1.35 -15.44 -7.11
C SER A 63 -1.73 -13.95 -7.01
N TRP A 64 -2.65 -13.60 -6.11
CA TRP A 64 -3.13 -12.25 -5.83
C TRP A 64 -2.76 -11.80 -4.39
N GLY A 65 -2.75 -10.49 -4.16
CA GLY A 65 -2.35 -9.87 -2.89
C GLY A 65 -3.38 -10.03 -1.78
N PRO A 66 -3.17 -9.48 -0.57
CA PRO A 66 -4.22 -9.44 0.43
C PRO A 66 -5.47 -8.71 -0.05
N ILE A 67 -6.59 -9.03 0.60
CA ILE A 67 -7.82 -8.24 0.54
C ILE A 67 -8.15 -7.75 1.94
N ALA A 68 -8.79 -6.59 2.04
CA ALA A 68 -9.34 -6.08 3.28
C ALA A 68 -10.79 -5.63 3.06
N TYR A 69 -11.67 -5.84 4.04
CA TYR A 69 -13.06 -5.43 3.92
C TYR A 69 -13.65 -4.98 5.24
N GLU A 70 -14.72 -4.18 5.18
CA GLU A 70 -15.48 -3.72 6.33
C GLU A 70 -16.96 -4.10 6.14
N SER A 71 -17.46 -5.02 6.98
CA SER A 71 -18.76 -5.66 6.75
C SER A 71 -19.98 -4.75 6.91
N LYS A 72 -19.84 -3.59 7.57
CA LYS A 72 -20.97 -2.70 7.86
C LYS A 72 -21.26 -1.79 6.66
N SER A 73 -20.22 -1.17 6.12
CA SER A 73 -20.23 -0.28 4.95
C SER A 73 -20.07 -1.03 3.62
N LEU A 74 -19.90 -2.36 3.67
CA LEU A 74 -19.72 -3.23 2.50
C LEU A 74 -18.50 -2.84 1.65
N GLN A 75 -17.53 -2.13 2.23
CA GLN A 75 -16.31 -1.76 1.53
C GLN A 75 -15.37 -2.96 1.44
N TRP A 76 -14.71 -3.09 0.30
CA TRP A 76 -13.74 -4.12 0.01
C TRP A 76 -12.58 -3.50 -0.77
N VAL A 77 -11.35 -3.91 -0.51
CA VAL A 77 -10.16 -3.48 -1.26
C VAL A 77 -9.21 -4.64 -1.46
N GLY A 78 -8.73 -4.80 -2.70
CA GLY A 78 -7.60 -5.67 -3.04
C GLY A 78 -6.35 -4.82 -3.19
N TYR A 79 -5.27 -5.20 -2.53
CA TYR A 79 -4.05 -4.39 -2.45
C TYR A 79 -2.80 -5.24 -2.28
N ASP A 80 -1.63 -4.60 -2.32
CA ASP A 80 -0.35 -5.22 -2.01
C ASP A 80 0.11 -4.78 -0.60
N ASP A 81 0.41 -5.75 0.28
CA ASP A 81 1.09 -5.49 1.56
C ASP A 81 2.59 -5.88 1.48
N PRO A 82 3.41 -5.57 2.50
CA PRO A 82 4.84 -5.87 2.46
C PRO A 82 5.14 -7.35 2.19
N ASP A 83 4.36 -8.29 2.75
CA ASP A 83 4.54 -9.73 2.52
C ASP A 83 4.35 -10.08 1.03
N PHE A 84 3.34 -9.52 0.37
CA PHE A 84 3.08 -9.79 -1.04
C PHE A 84 4.02 -9.02 -1.98
N VAL A 85 4.39 -7.79 -1.64
CA VAL A 85 5.44 -7.02 -2.35
C VAL A 85 6.77 -7.76 -2.33
N ALA A 86 7.15 -8.36 -1.19
CA ALA A 86 8.35 -9.18 -1.10
C ALA A 86 8.30 -10.38 -2.06
N ARG A 87 7.14 -11.04 -2.20
CA ARG A 87 6.94 -12.12 -3.19
C ARG A 87 7.14 -11.61 -4.62
N LYS A 88 6.57 -10.46 -4.98
CA LYS A 88 6.75 -9.84 -6.31
C LYS A 88 8.22 -9.48 -6.57
N ALA A 89 8.90 -8.88 -5.60
CA ALA A 89 10.31 -8.51 -5.72
C ALA A 89 11.23 -9.75 -5.87
N ARG A 90 10.98 -10.82 -5.11
CA ARG A 90 11.67 -12.11 -5.32
C ARG A 90 11.41 -12.68 -6.70
N PHE A 91 10.17 -12.59 -7.19
CA PHE A 91 9.81 -13.05 -8.52
C PHE A 91 10.53 -12.25 -9.64
N VAL A 92 10.73 -10.94 -9.48
CA VAL A 92 11.57 -10.11 -10.38
C VAL A 92 12.98 -10.68 -10.50
N ARG A 93 13.61 -11.05 -9.38
CA ARG A 93 14.94 -11.68 -9.37
C ARG A 93 14.94 -13.07 -9.99
N GLN A 94 13.99 -13.92 -9.59
CA GLN A 94 13.90 -15.31 -10.09
C GLN A 94 13.68 -15.38 -11.60
N LYS A 95 13.02 -14.37 -12.19
CA LYS A 95 12.78 -14.28 -13.63
C LYS A 95 13.81 -13.44 -14.39
N ASN A 96 14.87 -12.96 -13.72
CA ASN A 96 15.89 -12.10 -14.32
C ASN A 96 15.31 -10.87 -15.04
N TYR A 97 14.28 -10.25 -14.47
CA TYR A 97 13.77 -8.97 -14.97
C TYR A 97 14.71 -7.82 -14.60
N GLY A 98 14.73 -6.75 -15.41
CA GLY A 98 15.62 -5.61 -15.21
C GLY A 98 15.32 -4.76 -13.96
N GLY A 99 14.16 -4.95 -13.31
CA GLY A 99 13.82 -4.24 -12.07
C GLY A 99 12.32 -4.16 -11.80
N ALA A 100 11.98 -3.40 -10.76
CA ALA A 100 10.62 -3.04 -10.39
C ALA A 100 10.33 -1.56 -10.72
N PHE A 101 9.09 -1.28 -11.08
CA PHE A 101 8.52 0.05 -11.23
C PHE A 101 7.41 0.18 -10.18
N VAL A 102 7.29 1.35 -9.56
CA VAL A 102 6.28 1.58 -8.51
C VAL A 102 5.29 2.66 -8.95
N TRP A 103 4.02 2.46 -8.66
CA TRP A 103 2.97 3.46 -8.85
C TRP A 103 2.18 3.65 -7.56
N THR A 104 2.38 4.71 -6.80
CA THR A 104 3.49 5.70 -6.86
C THR A 104 4.08 5.87 -5.46
N MET A 105 5.22 6.55 -5.37
CA MET A 105 5.93 6.76 -4.10
C MET A 105 5.08 7.48 -3.04
N ASP A 106 4.24 8.43 -3.47
CA ASP A 106 3.33 9.22 -2.64
C ASP A 106 2.10 8.46 -2.14
N LEU A 107 1.89 7.21 -2.57
CA LEU A 107 0.79 6.36 -2.11
C LEU A 107 1.23 5.30 -1.08
N ASP A 108 2.55 5.13 -0.90
CA ASP A 108 3.12 4.32 0.18
C ASP A 108 2.94 5.03 1.55
N ASP A 109 3.19 4.34 2.66
CA ASP A 109 3.17 4.96 3.99
C ASP A 109 4.46 5.75 4.24
N PHE A 110 4.63 6.85 3.51
CA PHE A 110 5.83 7.68 3.57
C PHE A 110 6.00 8.44 4.89
N ASN A 111 4.91 8.67 5.63
CA ASN A 111 4.91 9.34 6.94
C ASN A 111 4.98 8.38 8.14
N ASN A 112 4.93 7.07 7.90
CA ASN A 112 4.90 6.04 8.95
C ASN A 112 3.64 6.12 9.84
N ASP A 113 2.50 6.47 9.25
CA ASP A 113 1.20 6.57 9.93
C ASP A 113 0.66 5.18 10.33
N CYS A 114 1.16 4.11 9.70
CA CYS A 114 0.76 2.74 9.98
C CYS A 114 1.72 1.98 10.90
N CYS A 115 2.77 2.65 11.41
CA CYS A 115 3.79 2.08 12.30
C CYS A 115 4.57 0.88 11.72
N GLY A 116 4.76 0.85 10.41
CA GLY A 116 5.53 -0.18 9.69
C GLY A 116 6.95 0.26 9.31
N GLY A 117 7.35 1.46 9.74
CA GLY A 117 8.48 2.22 9.21
C GLY A 117 8.10 2.99 7.94
N ALA A 118 8.75 4.13 7.71
CA ALA A 118 8.48 4.97 6.55
C ALA A 118 8.77 4.24 5.22
N GLN A 119 7.85 4.37 4.26
CA GLN A 119 7.91 3.78 2.92
C GLN A 119 8.05 2.24 2.94
N PRO A 120 7.17 1.52 3.67
CA PRO A 120 7.34 0.10 3.94
C PRO A 120 7.30 -0.76 2.66
N LEU A 121 6.49 -0.40 1.66
CA LEU A 121 6.42 -1.15 0.41
C LEU A 121 7.68 -0.92 -0.43
N LEU A 122 8.09 0.34 -0.61
CA LEU A 122 9.28 0.67 -1.39
C LEU A 122 10.55 0.08 -0.77
N ARG A 123 10.69 0.16 0.55
CA ARG A 123 11.82 -0.45 1.28
C ARG A 123 11.82 -1.97 1.20
N THR A 124 10.65 -2.60 1.17
CA THR A 124 10.55 -4.05 0.93
C THR A 124 11.08 -4.43 -0.45
N ILE A 125 10.74 -3.65 -1.49
CA ILE A 125 11.29 -3.86 -2.84
C ILE A 125 12.81 -3.73 -2.82
N ALA A 126 13.33 -2.64 -2.24
CA ALA A 126 14.77 -2.41 -2.16
C ALA A 126 15.49 -3.53 -1.39
N SER A 127 14.92 -3.98 -0.26
CA SER A 127 15.46 -5.07 0.54
C SER A 127 15.62 -6.36 -0.26
N GLU A 128 14.59 -6.74 -1.02
CA GLU A 128 14.58 -8.00 -1.77
C GLU A 128 15.43 -7.94 -3.05
N LEU A 129 15.46 -6.79 -3.73
CA LEU A 129 16.24 -6.59 -4.96
C LEU A 129 17.74 -6.35 -4.70
N LEU A 130 18.07 -5.58 -3.66
CA LEU A 130 19.44 -5.18 -3.33
C LEU A 130 20.08 -6.02 -2.21
N ASN A 131 19.32 -6.93 -1.61
CA ASN A 131 19.76 -7.74 -0.48
C ASN A 131 20.21 -6.89 0.73
N ILE A 132 19.49 -5.80 1.00
CA ILE A 132 19.71 -4.89 2.12
C ILE A 132 18.71 -5.25 3.23
N PRO A 133 19.13 -5.49 4.47
CA PRO A 133 18.18 -5.85 5.54
C PRO A 133 17.23 -4.69 5.84
N PHE A 134 15.92 -4.96 5.78
CA PHE A 134 14.88 -4.06 6.26
C PHE A 134 13.86 -4.85 7.09
N ASN A 135 13.60 -4.40 8.32
CA ASN A 135 12.66 -5.04 9.22
C ASN A 135 11.32 -4.29 9.24
N THR A 136 10.35 -4.77 8.46
CA THR A 136 8.96 -4.26 8.45
C THR A 136 8.17 -4.60 9.71
N ARG A 137 8.69 -5.46 10.59
CA ARG A 137 8.02 -5.88 11.83
C ARG A 137 8.38 -5.05 13.05
N GLN A 138 9.32 -4.11 12.90
CA GLN A 138 9.63 -3.20 13.97
C GLN A 138 8.48 -2.17 14.04
N GLN A 139 7.65 -2.28 15.07
CA GLN A 139 6.57 -1.32 15.33
C GLN A 139 7.17 0.00 15.81
N ASP A 140 7.76 0.73 14.87
CA ASP A 140 8.19 2.10 15.06
C ASP A 140 7.08 2.99 14.52
N CYS A 141 6.45 3.77 15.40
CA CYS A 141 5.42 4.76 15.03
C CYS A 141 6.00 6.18 14.92
N THR A 142 7.33 6.34 14.90
CA THR A 142 7.95 7.66 14.78
C THR A 142 7.90 8.14 13.33
N PRO A 143 7.34 9.33 13.06
CA PRO A 143 7.39 9.91 11.73
C PRO A 143 8.82 10.23 11.32
N PRO A 144 9.15 10.18 10.01
CA PRO A 144 10.43 10.66 9.53
C PRO A 144 10.59 12.16 9.81
N PRO A 145 11.83 12.65 10.00
CA PRO A 145 12.06 14.09 10.12
C PRO A 145 11.57 14.82 8.85
N PRO A 146 11.04 16.05 8.99
CA PRO A 146 10.57 16.81 7.85
C PRO A 146 11.70 17.05 6.82
N PRO A 147 11.38 17.13 5.52
CA PRO A 147 12.37 17.44 4.49
C PRO A 147 13.08 18.76 4.79
N VAL A 148 14.42 18.76 4.71
CA VAL A 148 15.20 20.01 4.78
C VAL A 148 15.15 20.68 3.41
N LEU A 149 14.43 21.79 3.32
CA LEU A 149 14.42 22.60 2.09
C LEU A 149 15.77 23.32 1.94
N PRO A 150 16.34 23.35 0.72
CA PRO A 150 17.50 24.22 0.46
C PRO A 150 17.09 25.69 0.71
N PRO A 151 18.05 26.56 1.10
CA PRO A 151 17.77 27.98 1.24
C PRO A 151 17.23 28.54 -0.08
N ALA A 152 16.23 29.42 0.01
CA ALA A 152 15.67 30.08 -1.16
C ALA A 152 16.78 30.82 -1.92
N PRO A 153 16.78 30.78 -3.27
CA PRO A 153 17.76 31.54 -4.05
C PRO A 153 17.64 33.03 -3.73
N SER A 154 18.77 33.69 -3.46
CA SER A 154 18.82 35.14 -3.26
C SER A 154 18.51 35.84 -4.59
N VAL A 155 17.32 36.43 -4.69
CA VAL A 155 16.93 37.24 -5.85
C VAL A 155 17.83 38.48 -5.88
N SER A 156 18.80 38.50 -6.78
CA SER A 156 19.59 39.70 -7.08
C SER A 156 18.83 40.50 -8.14
N THR A 157 18.14 41.55 -7.74
CA THR A 157 17.63 42.55 -8.68
C THR A 157 18.82 43.39 -9.12
N THR A 158 19.08 43.42 -10.44
CA THR A 158 20.07 44.32 -11.07
C THR A 158 19.34 45.41 -11.81
#